data_AF-A0A4S4KR71-F1
#
_entry.id   AF-A0A4S4KR71-F1
#
_cell.length_a   1.000
_cell.length_b   1.000
_cell.length_c   1.000
_cell.angle_alpha   90.00
_cell.angle_beta   90.00
_cell.angle_gamma   90.00
#
_symmetry.space_group_name_H-M   'P 1'
#
loop_
_entity.id
_entity.type
_entity.pdbx_description
1 polymer ?
#
loop_
_entity_poly.entity_id
_entity_poly.type
_entity_poly.pdbx_seq_one_letter_code
_entity_poly.pdbx_strand_id
1 'polypeptide(L)'
;MLAELKDLVQKGLFTQKEIKQVMKKRTAFETALVRRIAKKNDYLRYAAYEMGLEALRKKRVERLKLPRSTPSVSDYALVRRQFHIFERALKKFKSDVALWIQYIQVAKKEGARSLVGRITARALQLHPNVPSLYILAAQHELSHLSPSAARTLLQRGIRLNGDNVEMWREYVRMEMGFVEGMRRRWGVLGIDLNGKGKAKAQENVEDGMDDTEVEQMQGEAEGEGDEAEKARREIMQGAIVKSVISNAVKADTAD
;
A
#
# COMPACT_ATOMS: atom_id res chain seq x y z
N MET A 1 -10.25 -16.76 22.26
CA MET A 1 -9.54 -18.07 22.35
C MET A 1 -10.51 -19.24 22.26
N LEU A 2 -11.50 -19.38 23.14
CA LEU A 2 -12.38 -20.57 23.13
C LEU A 2 -13.48 -20.51 22.07
N ALA A 3 -14.10 -19.34 21.86
CA ALA A 3 -15.17 -19.18 20.88
C ALA A 3 -14.70 -19.47 19.44
N GLU A 4 -13.54 -18.92 19.04
CA GLU A 4 -12.97 -19.13 17.70
C GLU A 4 -12.65 -20.62 17.42
N LEU A 5 -12.21 -21.37 18.44
CA LEU A 5 -11.88 -22.77 18.31
C LEU A 5 -13.15 -23.64 18.26
N LYS A 6 -14.17 -23.33 19.06
CA LYS A 6 -15.47 -24.02 19.01
C LYS A 6 -16.11 -23.88 17.62
N ASP A 7 -16.07 -22.68 17.06
CA ASP A 7 -16.60 -22.38 15.71
C ASP A 7 -15.83 -23.17 14.62
N LEU A 8 -14.51 -23.32 14.74
CA LEU A 8 -13.73 -24.16 13.81
C LEU A 8 -14.12 -25.66 13.84
N VAL A 9 -14.56 -26.19 14.99
CA VAL A 9 -15.10 -27.56 15.07
C VAL A 9 -16.48 -27.61 14.47
N GLN A 10 -17.35 -26.65 14.78
CA GLN A 10 -18.73 -26.63 14.29
C GLN A 10 -18.76 -26.59 12.75
N LYS A 11 -17.83 -25.86 12.13
CA LYS A 11 -17.64 -25.82 10.68
C LYS A 11 -16.99 -27.09 10.09
N GLY A 12 -16.62 -28.07 10.92
CA GLY A 12 -15.95 -29.30 10.48
C GLY A 12 -14.53 -29.08 9.91
N LEU A 13 -13.93 -27.90 10.11
CA LEU A 13 -12.60 -27.58 9.58
C LEU A 13 -11.49 -28.24 10.41
N PHE A 14 -11.73 -28.46 11.70
CA PHE A 14 -10.79 -29.08 12.62
C PHE A 14 -11.49 -30.10 13.51
N THR A 15 -10.79 -31.18 13.83
CA THR A 15 -11.28 -32.17 14.80
C THR A 15 -11.01 -31.71 16.24
N GLN A 16 -11.76 -32.24 17.19
CA GLN A 16 -11.54 -31.94 18.62
C GLN A 16 -10.13 -32.31 19.10
N LYS A 17 -9.53 -33.38 18.55
CA LYS A 17 -8.14 -33.79 18.88
C LYS A 17 -7.14 -32.75 18.41
N GLU A 18 -7.29 -32.24 17.18
CA GLU A 18 -6.43 -31.21 16.62
C GLU A 18 -6.54 -29.90 17.41
N ILE A 19 -7.75 -29.48 17.80
CA ILE A 19 -7.93 -28.27 18.59
C ILE A 19 -7.28 -28.37 19.97
N LYS A 20 -7.35 -29.54 20.62
CA LYS A 20 -6.61 -29.76 21.88
C LYS A 20 -5.10 -29.59 21.68
N GLN A 21 -4.55 -30.06 20.56
CA GLN A 21 -3.14 -29.85 20.22
C GLN A 21 -2.82 -28.37 19.95
N VAL A 22 -3.67 -27.65 19.21
CA VAL A 22 -3.53 -26.22 18.97
C VAL A 22 -3.55 -25.44 20.27
N MET A 23 -4.47 -25.78 21.18
CA MET A 23 -4.57 -25.17 22.49
C MET A 23 -3.32 -25.41 23.33
N LYS A 24 -2.82 -26.66 23.37
CA LYS A 24 -1.57 -26.99 24.07
C LYS A 24 -0.37 -26.21 23.52
N LYS A 25 -0.25 -26.10 22.19
CA LYS A 25 0.82 -25.33 21.53
C LYS A 25 0.71 -23.84 21.83
N ARG A 26 -0.50 -23.25 21.74
CA ARG A 26 -0.74 -21.84 22.10
C ARG A 26 -0.37 -21.56 23.55
N THR A 27 -0.78 -22.40 24.49
CA THR A 27 -0.41 -22.25 25.90
C THR A 27 1.11 -22.27 26.09
N ALA A 28 1.83 -23.17 25.41
CA ALA A 28 3.29 -23.21 25.47
C ALA A 28 3.96 -21.95 24.89
N PHE A 29 3.40 -21.35 23.84
CA PHE A 29 3.88 -20.07 23.32
C PHE A 29 3.58 -18.92 24.28
N GLU A 30 2.36 -18.85 24.83
CA GLU A 30 1.99 -17.80 25.80
C GLU A 30 2.86 -17.84 27.05
N THR A 31 3.15 -19.04 27.59
CA THR A 31 4.07 -19.16 28.73
C THR A 31 5.50 -18.74 28.36
N ALA A 32 5.96 -19.02 27.15
CA ALA A 32 7.26 -18.55 26.67
C ALA A 32 7.33 -17.02 26.51
N LEU A 33 6.21 -16.36 26.20
CA LEU A 33 6.13 -14.91 26.01
C LEU A 33 6.09 -14.11 27.31
N VAL A 34 5.67 -14.73 28.43
CA VAL A 34 5.51 -14.08 29.74
C VAL A 34 6.81 -14.09 30.57
N ARG A 35 7.93 -14.51 29.98
CA ARG A 35 9.24 -14.50 30.63
C ARG A 35 9.66 -13.08 31.05
N ARG A 36 10.44 -12.99 32.15
CA ARG A 36 11.02 -11.73 32.65
C ARG A 36 11.84 -11.00 31.57
N ILE A 37 12.67 -11.75 30.84
CA ILE A 37 13.42 -11.24 29.69
C ILE A 37 12.75 -11.79 28.43
N ALA A 38 12.13 -10.88 27.67
CA ALA A 38 11.50 -11.23 26.41
C ALA A 38 12.56 -11.58 25.36
N LYS A 39 12.33 -12.65 24.59
CA LYS A 39 13.17 -13.01 23.44
C LYS A 39 12.39 -12.84 22.14
N LYS A 40 12.97 -12.12 21.18
CA LYS A 40 12.35 -11.88 19.86
C LYS A 40 11.92 -13.17 19.15
N ASN A 41 12.79 -14.18 19.17
CA ASN A 41 12.53 -15.46 18.50
C ASN A 41 11.28 -16.19 19.02
N ASP A 42 10.90 -15.99 20.28
CA ASP A 42 9.67 -16.61 20.82
C ASP A 42 8.42 -16.01 20.15
N TYR A 43 8.40 -14.69 19.92
CA TYR A 43 7.33 -14.01 19.16
C TYR A 43 7.29 -14.47 17.70
N LEU A 44 8.46 -14.52 17.04
CA LEU A 44 8.55 -14.92 15.64
C LEU A 44 8.10 -16.37 15.42
N ARG A 45 8.50 -17.28 16.31
CA ARG A 45 8.05 -18.69 16.28
C ARG A 45 6.54 -18.81 16.48
N TYR A 46 5.97 -18.04 17.39
CA TYR A 46 4.54 -18.05 17.61
C TYR A 46 3.75 -17.46 16.42
N ALA A 47 4.22 -16.33 15.87
CA ALA A 47 3.62 -15.74 14.68
C ALA A 47 3.68 -16.71 13.48
N ALA A 48 4.82 -17.34 13.24
CA ALA A 48 5.00 -18.34 12.18
C ALA A 48 4.04 -19.54 12.35
N TYR A 49 3.85 -20.00 13.60
CA TYR A 49 2.88 -21.06 13.89
C TYR A 49 1.45 -20.64 13.56
N GLU A 50 1.01 -19.45 13.96
CA GLU A 50 -0.35 -18.95 13.66
C GLU A 50 -0.55 -18.66 12.17
N MET A 51 0.48 -18.23 11.46
CA MET A 51 0.48 -18.11 9.99
C MET A 51 0.31 -19.47 9.31
N GLY A 52 1.00 -20.51 9.82
CA GLY A 52 0.86 -21.88 9.34
C GLY A 52 -0.55 -22.44 9.59
N LEU A 53 -1.13 -22.15 10.75
CA LEU A 53 -2.50 -22.57 11.09
C LEU A 53 -3.54 -21.91 10.16
N GLU A 54 -3.38 -20.63 9.84
CA GLU A 54 -4.26 -19.93 8.90
C GLU A 54 -4.11 -20.46 7.48
N ALA A 55 -2.88 -20.73 7.03
CA ALA A 55 -2.65 -21.35 5.73
C ALA A 55 -3.29 -22.75 5.63
N LEU A 56 -3.22 -23.54 6.71
CA LEU A 56 -3.89 -24.83 6.80
C LEU A 56 -5.41 -24.68 6.75
N ARG A 57 -5.97 -23.69 7.45
CA ARG A 57 -7.41 -23.38 7.41
C ARG A 57 -7.85 -23.05 5.99
N LYS A 58 -7.15 -22.14 5.29
CA LYS A 58 -7.45 -21.76 3.89
C LYS A 58 -7.46 -22.99 2.96
N LYS A 59 -6.43 -23.84 3.04
CA LYS A 59 -6.36 -25.10 2.27
C LYS A 59 -7.49 -26.08 2.58
N ARG A 60 -7.91 -26.20 3.85
CA ARG A 60 -9.01 -27.09 4.24
C ARG A 60 -10.35 -26.58 3.72
N VAL A 61 -10.58 -25.28 3.77
CA VAL A 61 -11.78 -24.64 3.20
C VAL A 61 -11.87 -24.93 1.70
N GLU A 62 -10.77 -24.74 0.97
CA GLU A 62 -10.69 -25.04 -0.48
C GLU A 62 -10.94 -26.52 -0.77
N ARG A 63 -10.32 -27.42 -0.01
CA ARG A 63 -10.44 -28.87 -0.21
C ARG A 63 -11.84 -29.40 0.09
N LEU A 64 -12.45 -28.94 1.18
CA LEU A 64 -13.76 -29.42 1.64
C LEU A 64 -14.92 -28.80 0.85
N LYS A 65 -14.67 -27.77 0.03
CA LYS A 65 -15.68 -27.06 -0.78
C LYS A 65 -16.97 -26.78 0.00
N LEU A 66 -16.81 -26.37 1.26
CA LEU A 66 -17.94 -26.10 2.14
C LEU A 66 -18.84 -25.03 1.51
N PRO A 67 -20.16 -25.10 1.71
CA PRO A 67 -21.08 -24.07 1.23
C PRO A 67 -20.64 -22.70 1.76
N ARG A 68 -20.79 -21.66 0.93
CA ARG A 68 -20.49 -20.28 1.33
C ARG A 68 -21.35 -19.93 2.53
N SER A 69 -20.75 -19.95 3.71
CA SER A 69 -21.37 -19.59 4.97
C SER A 69 -21.14 -18.10 5.25
N THR A 70 -21.98 -17.51 6.10
CA THR A 70 -21.76 -16.16 6.59
C THR A 70 -20.41 -16.09 7.30
N PRO A 71 -19.65 -14.98 7.14
CA PRO A 71 -18.38 -14.82 7.84
C PRO A 71 -18.59 -14.94 9.35
N SER A 72 -17.89 -15.90 9.96
CA SER A 72 -17.94 -16.15 11.41
C SER A 72 -16.65 -15.65 12.07
N VAL A 73 -16.65 -15.66 13.40
CA VAL A 73 -15.53 -15.21 14.22
C VAL A 73 -14.24 -15.96 13.89
N SER A 74 -14.31 -17.26 13.55
CA SER A 74 -13.13 -18.05 13.19
C SER A 74 -12.40 -17.57 11.94
N ASP A 75 -13.10 -16.89 11.02
CA ASP A 75 -12.53 -16.51 9.72
C ASP A 75 -11.48 -15.39 9.86
N TYR A 76 -11.63 -14.55 10.88
CA TYR A 76 -10.72 -13.44 11.14
C TYR A 76 -9.87 -13.63 12.39
N ALA A 77 -10.22 -14.56 13.29
CA ALA A 77 -9.57 -14.72 14.58
C ALA A 77 -8.07 -15.07 14.48
N LEU A 78 -7.69 -15.95 13.54
CA LEU A 78 -6.30 -16.37 13.36
C LEU A 78 -5.43 -15.20 12.87
N VAL A 79 -5.90 -14.47 11.85
CA VAL A 79 -5.21 -13.28 11.33
C VAL A 79 -5.11 -12.19 12.40
N ARG A 80 -6.19 -11.91 13.14
CA ARG A 80 -6.16 -10.95 14.26
C ARG A 80 -5.14 -11.33 15.33
N ARG A 81 -5.01 -12.63 15.62
CA ARG A 81 -4.01 -13.13 16.58
C ARG A 81 -2.59 -12.92 16.07
N GLN A 82 -2.32 -13.17 14.79
CA GLN A 82 -1.02 -12.88 14.18
C GLN A 82 -0.64 -11.41 14.40
N PHE A 83 -1.55 -10.48 14.08
CA PHE A 83 -1.32 -9.04 14.30
C PHE A 83 -1.10 -8.69 15.77
N HIS A 84 -1.85 -9.31 16.67
CA HIS A 84 -1.69 -9.08 18.11
C HIS A 84 -0.31 -9.54 18.62
N ILE A 85 0.21 -10.66 18.11
CA ILE A 85 1.56 -11.15 18.45
C ILE A 85 2.62 -10.15 17.99
N PHE A 86 2.52 -9.65 16.75
CA PHE A 86 3.44 -8.64 16.24
C PHE A 86 3.37 -7.32 17.02
N GLU A 87 2.18 -6.82 17.38
CA GLU A 87 2.05 -5.63 18.21
C GLU A 87 2.68 -5.82 19.61
N ARG A 88 2.51 -6.99 20.22
CA ARG A 88 3.20 -7.32 21.48
C ARG A 88 4.72 -7.37 21.30
N ALA A 89 5.21 -7.91 20.18
CA ALA A 89 6.63 -7.96 19.86
C ALA A 89 7.20 -6.55 19.69
N LEU A 90 6.52 -5.70 18.90
CA LEU A 90 6.94 -4.31 18.66
C LEU A 90 6.92 -3.46 19.92
N LYS A 91 6.02 -3.69 20.88
CA LYS A 91 6.06 -3.00 22.18
C LYS A 91 7.38 -3.24 22.93
N LYS A 92 8.01 -4.41 22.75
CA LYS A 92 9.27 -4.79 23.40
C LYS A 92 10.51 -4.50 22.55
N PHE A 93 10.43 -4.71 21.24
CA PHE A 93 11.56 -4.61 20.29
C PHE A 93 11.34 -3.50 19.26
N LYS A 94 11.14 -2.26 19.72
CA LYS A 94 10.82 -1.11 18.85
C LYS A 94 11.97 -0.73 17.90
N SER A 95 13.21 -0.99 18.31
CA SER A 95 14.41 -0.66 17.55
C SER A 95 14.68 -1.61 16.37
N ASP A 96 14.05 -2.78 16.34
CA ASP A 96 14.29 -3.78 15.32
C ASP A 96 13.50 -3.47 14.03
N VAL A 97 14.17 -2.85 13.07
CA VAL A 97 13.62 -2.51 11.74
C VAL A 97 13.11 -3.75 10.99
N ALA A 98 13.81 -4.89 11.08
CA ALA A 98 13.40 -6.09 10.39
C ALA A 98 12.06 -6.61 10.90
N LEU A 99 11.80 -6.47 12.21
CA LEU A 99 10.51 -6.81 12.81
C LEU A 99 9.37 -5.93 12.28
N TRP A 100 9.61 -4.62 12.10
CA TRP A 100 8.64 -3.71 11.47
C TRP A 100 8.32 -4.13 10.03
N ILE A 101 9.35 -4.40 9.24
CA ILE A 101 9.19 -4.83 7.84
C ILE A 101 8.39 -6.13 7.76
N GLN A 102 8.72 -7.12 8.58
CA GLN A 102 7.98 -8.39 8.64
C GLN A 102 6.51 -8.17 9.00
N TYR A 103 6.22 -7.31 9.99
CA TYR A 103 4.84 -7.03 10.36
C TYR A 103 4.06 -6.35 9.22
N ILE A 104 4.67 -5.38 8.54
CA ILE A 104 4.08 -4.71 7.37
C ILE A 104 3.80 -5.72 6.25
N GLN A 105 4.75 -6.62 5.95
CA GLN A 105 4.58 -7.65 4.92
C GLN A 105 3.43 -8.60 5.23
N VAL A 106 3.29 -9.04 6.49
CA VAL A 106 2.16 -9.90 6.90
C VAL A 106 0.84 -9.15 6.78
N ALA A 107 0.78 -7.89 7.21
CA ALA A 107 -0.42 -7.06 7.08
C ALA A 107 -0.81 -6.81 5.61
N LYS A 108 0.18 -6.61 4.71
CA LYS A 108 -0.04 -6.51 3.25
C LYS A 108 -0.59 -7.83 2.68
N LYS A 109 0.00 -8.97 3.07
CA LYS A 109 -0.43 -10.30 2.60
C LYS A 109 -1.88 -10.64 2.97
N GLU A 110 -2.32 -10.24 4.16
CA GLU A 110 -3.70 -10.45 4.61
C GLU A 110 -4.66 -9.32 4.18
N GLY A 111 -4.20 -8.36 3.35
CA GLY A 111 -5.05 -7.30 2.79
C GLY A 111 -5.47 -6.21 3.78
N ALA A 112 -4.80 -6.09 4.93
CA ALA A 112 -5.16 -5.14 5.98
C ALA A 112 -4.62 -3.71 5.70
N ARG A 113 -5.15 -3.05 4.65
CA ARG A 113 -4.67 -1.74 4.15
C ARG A 113 -4.53 -0.66 5.23
N SER A 114 -5.61 -0.41 5.98
CA SER A 114 -5.61 0.64 7.02
C SER A 114 -4.61 0.36 8.14
N LEU A 115 -4.32 -0.91 8.40
CA LEU A 115 -3.31 -1.32 9.37
C LEU A 115 -1.90 -1.09 8.80
N VAL A 116 -1.65 -1.42 7.53
CA VAL A 116 -0.36 -1.18 6.87
C VAL A 116 0.03 0.30 6.94
N GLY A 117 -0.88 1.22 6.57
CA GLY A 117 -0.62 2.66 6.65
C GLY A 117 -0.23 3.12 8.06
N ARG A 118 -0.99 2.67 9.09
CA ARG A 118 -0.70 3.01 10.49
C ARG A 118 0.63 2.44 11.00
N ILE A 119 0.95 1.19 10.69
CA ILE A 119 2.22 0.57 11.10
C ILE A 119 3.38 1.29 10.43
N THR A 120 3.24 1.58 9.13
CA THR A 120 4.30 2.21 8.34
C THR A 120 4.57 3.64 8.83
N ALA A 121 3.53 4.41 9.12
CA ALA A 121 3.68 5.75 9.73
C ALA A 121 4.40 5.69 11.08
N ARG A 122 4.05 4.73 11.95
CA ARG A 122 4.74 4.52 13.24
C ARG A 122 6.19 4.09 13.05
N ALA A 123 6.46 3.22 12.08
CA ALA A 123 7.82 2.77 11.76
C ALA A 123 8.70 3.94 11.31
N LEU A 124 8.19 4.78 10.40
CA LEU A 124 8.90 5.97 9.90
C LEU A 124 9.16 7.02 10.98
N GLN A 125 8.27 7.15 11.97
CA GLN A 125 8.50 8.05 13.11
C GLN A 125 9.66 7.59 13.99
N LEU A 126 9.85 6.29 14.16
CA LEU A 126 10.94 5.73 14.98
C LEU A 126 12.24 5.53 14.20
N HIS A 127 12.15 5.35 12.88
CA HIS A 127 13.25 4.97 12.00
C HIS A 127 13.31 5.85 10.75
N PRO A 128 13.56 7.17 10.89
CA PRO A 128 13.57 8.11 9.75
C PRO A 128 14.76 7.95 8.80
N ASN A 129 15.84 7.32 9.27
CA ASN A 129 17.07 7.15 8.49
C ASN A 129 17.13 5.78 7.78
N VAL A 130 15.98 5.13 7.60
CA VAL A 130 15.89 3.81 6.95
C VAL A 130 15.17 3.95 5.61
N PRO A 131 15.92 4.06 4.50
CA PRO A 131 15.38 4.14 3.14
C PRO A 131 14.33 3.08 2.80
N SER A 132 14.58 1.83 3.19
CA SER A 132 13.71 0.70 2.84
C SER A 132 12.27 0.85 3.37
N LEU A 133 12.07 1.57 4.48
CA LEU A 133 10.72 1.84 5.01
C LEU A 133 9.96 2.84 4.14
N TYR A 134 10.63 3.87 3.60
CA TYR A 134 10.01 4.83 2.69
C TYR A 134 9.64 4.18 1.36
N ILE A 135 10.54 3.35 0.81
CA ILE A 135 10.28 2.58 -0.41
C ILE A 135 9.05 1.67 -0.21
N LEU A 136 9.02 0.92 0.89
CA LEU A 136 7.91 0.03 1.21
C LEU A 136 6.58 0.78 1.39
N ALA A 137 6.62 1.96 2.01
CA ALA A 137 5.47 2.85 2.20
C ALA A 137 4.95 3.38 0.86
N ALA A 138 5.84 3.92 0.03
CA ALA A 138 5.50 4.49 -1.26
C ALA A 138 4.91 3.43 -2.20
N GLN A 139 5.50 2.24 -2.25
CA GLN A 139 4.97 1.10 -3.01
C GLN A 139 3.57 0.70 -2.56
N HIS A 140 3.29 0.76 -1.25
CA HIS A 140 1.95 0.50 -0.75
C HIS A 140 0.95 1.56 -1.19
N GLU A 141 1.29 2.85 -1.13
CA GLU A 141 0.39 3.92 -1.60
C GLU A 141 0.15 3.85 -3.11
N LEU A 142 1.19 3.52 -3.89
CA LEU A 142 1.12 3.30 -5.33
C LEU A 142 0.17 2.16 -5.70
N SER A 143 0.24 1.02 -4.99
CA SER A 143 -0.67 -0.12 -5.24
C SER A 143 -2.14 0.22 -4.94
N HIS A 144 -2.39 1.32 -4.23
CA HIS A 144 -3.73 1.80 -3.89
C HIS A 144 -4.10 3.09 -4.62
N LEU A 145 -3.48 3.34 -5.78
CA LEU A 145 -3.80 4.45 -6.67
C LEU A 145 -3.66 5.84 -6.01
N SER A 146 -2.69 5.99 -5.10
CA SER A 146 -2.34 7.29 -4.51
C SER A 146 -0.91 7.74 -4.87
N PRO A 147 -0.66 8.19 -6.13
CA PRO A 147 0.67 8.68 -6.54
C PRO A 147 1.13 9.92 -5.75
N SER A 148 0.19 10.77 -5.33
CA SER A 148 0.52 11.98 -4.56
C SER A 148 1.09 11.66 -3.17
N ALA A 149 0.49 10.70 -2.47
CA ALA A 149 1.00 10.24 -1.18
C ALA A 149 2.36 9.54 -1.32
N ALA A 150 2.51 8.69 -2.35
CA ALA A 150 3.79 8.04 -2.66
C ALA A 150 4.90 9.07 -2.93
N ARG A 151 4.62 10.11 -3.75
CA ARG A 151 5.54 11.22 -4.02
C ARG A 151 5.96 11.94 -2.74
N THR A 152 5.00 12.27 -1.89
CA THR A 152 5.26 12.97 -0.63
C THR A 152 6.16 12.15 0.31
N LEU A 153 5.94 10.84 0.39
CA LEU A 153 6.76 9.92 1.19
C LEU A 153 8.18 9.81 0.64
N LEU A 154 8.34 9.63 -0.68
CA LEU A 154 9.66 9.51 -1.31
C LEU A 154 10.47 10.80 -1.23
N GLN A 155 9.85 11.95 -1.50
CA GLN A 155 10.49 13.26 -1.33
C GLN A 155 10.93 13.49 0.12
N ARG A 156 10.08 13.12 1.09
CA ARG A 156 10.46 13.19 2.52
C ARG A 156 11.64 12.28 2.82
N GLY A 157 11.66 11.07 2.29
CA GLY A 157 12.76 10.12 2.48
C GLY A 157 14.07 10.60 1.85
N ILE A 158 14.02 11.17 0.65
CA ILE A 158 15.18 11.74 -0.07
C ILE A 158 15.77 12.93 0.71
N ARG A 159 14.92 13.79 1.31
CA ARG A 159 15.43 14.89 2.15
C ARG A 159 16.24 14.40 3.36
N LEU A 160 15.99 13.20 3.85
CA LEU A 160 16.66 12.61 5.01
C LEU A 160 17.79 11.66 4.63
N ASN A 161 17.67 10.98 3.49
CA ASN A 161 18.58 9.94 2.99
C ASN A 161 18.90 10.23 1.52
N GLY A 162 19.48 11.39 1.25
CA GLY A 162 19.75 11.89 -0.10
C GLY A 162 20.93 11.21 -0.80
N ASP A 163 21.79 10.57 -0.01
CA ASP A 163 22.91 9.72 -0.40
C ASP A 163 22.44 8.36 -0.96
N ASN A 164 21.26 7.90 -0.55
CA ASN A 164 20.81 6.56 -0.91
C ASN A 164 20.27 6.49 -2.35
N VAL A 165 21.03 5.85 -3.24
CA VAL A 165 20.66 5.64 -4.65
C VAL A 165 19.35 4.85 -4.83
N GLU A 166 19.01 3.94 -3.92
CA GLU A 166 17.77 3.15 -4.04
C GLU A 166 16.52 4.02 -3.88
N MET A 167 16.57 5.05 -3.03
CA MET A 167 15.48 6.03 -2.87
C MET A 167 15.24 6.80 -4.17
N TRP A 168 16.29 7.29 -4.80
CA TRP A 168 16.21 7.99 -6.07
C TRP A 168 15.71 7.10 -7.19
N ARG A 169 16.19 5.84 -7.25
CA ARG A 169 15.72 4.84 -8.21
C ARG A 169 14.22 4.60 -8.10
N GLU A 170 13.72 4.43 -6.87
CA GLU A 170 12.28 4.20 -6.67
C GLU A 170 11.45 5.44 -7.01
N TYR A 171 11.96 6.63 -6.69
CA TYR A 171 11.28 7.88 -7.04
C TYR A 171 11.19 8.10 -8.55
N VAL A 172 12.29 7.88 -9.28
CA VAL A 172 12.30 7.90 -10.75
C VAL A 172 11.35 6.85 -11.32
N ARG A 173 11.34 5.63 -10.77
CA ARG A 173 10.41 4.56 -11.18
C ARG A 173 8.95 4.98 -11.02
N MET A 174 8.59 5.58 -9.88
CA MET A 174 7.24 6.07 -9.61
C MET A 174 6.84 7.18 -10.59
N GLU A 175 7.70 8.18 -10.82
CA GLU A 175 7.39 9.29 -11.74
C GLU A 175 7.25 8.82 -13.20
N MET A 176 8.11 7.91 -13.65
CA MET A 176 7.96 7.29 -14.98
C MET A 176 6.63 6.54 -15.10
N GLY A 177 6.27 5.74 -14.09
CA GLY A 177 4.98 5.05 -14.07
C GLY A 177 3.78 6.01 -14.10
N PHE A 178 3.90 7.16 -13.45
CA PHE A 178 2.87 8.21 -13.46
C PHE A 178 2.72 8.85 -14.85
N VAL A 179 3.82 9.23 -15.50
CA VAL A 179 3.81 9.82 -16.85
C VAL A 179 3.25 8.83 -17.87
N GLU A 180 3.66 7.56 -17.83
CA GLU A 180 3.13 6.51 -18.71
C GLU A 180 1.63 6.26 -18.49
N GLY A 181 1.19 6.24 -17.23
CA GLY A 181 -0.23 6.15 -16.90
C GLY A 181 -1.04 7.35 -17.40
N MET A 182 -0.45 8.54 -17.47
CA MET A 182 -1.08 9.73 -18.04
C MET A 182 -1.17 9.63 -19.56
N ARG A 183 -0.08 9.24 -20.25
CA ARG A 183 -0.06 9.03 -21.72
C ARG A 183 -1.14 8.07 -22.18
N ARG A 184 -1.27 6.92 -21.51
CA ARG A 184 -2.29 5.92 -21.86
C ARG A 184 -3.71 6.45 -21.71
N ARG A 185 -3.99 7.18 -20.62
CA ARG A 185 -5.32 7.78 -20.41
C ARG A 185 -5.65 8.83 -21.47
N TRP A 186 -4.69 9.66 -21.83
CA TRP A 186 -4.89 10.69 -22.86
C TRP A 186 -5.07 10.09 -24.25
N GLY A 187 -4.34 9.01 -24.57
CA GLY A 187 -4.54 8.24 -25.80
C GLY A 187 -5.95 7.65 -25.90
N VAL A 188 -6.50 7.13 -24.79
CA VAL A 188 -7.89 6.64 -24.75
C VAL A 188 -8.91 7.78 -24.88
N LEU A 189 -8.64 8.93 -24.29
CA LEU A 189 -9.49 10.12 -24.37
C LEU A 189 -9.37 10.86 -25.72
N GLY A 190 -8.49 10.43 -26.63
CA GLY A 190 -8.27 11.09 -27.92
C GLY A 190 -7.63 12.47 -27.80
N ILE A 191 -6.98 12.78 -26.67
CA ILE A 191 -6.28 14.04 -26.45
C ILE A 191 -4.92 13.93 -27.14
N ASP A 192 -4.83 14.48 -28.35
CA ASP A 192 -3.58 14.51 -29.11
C ASP A 192 -2.63 15.56 -28.52
N LEU A 193 -1.46 15.11 -28.05
CA LEU A 193 -0.39 15.98 -27.52
C LEU A 193 0.15 16.99 -28.54
N ASN A 194 -0.16 16.79 -29.83
CA ASN A 194 0.25 17.62 -30.96
C ASN A 194 -0.83 18.60 -31.45
N GLY A 195 -1.90 18.86 -30.68
CA GLY A 195 -2.80 19.98 -30.98
C GLY A 195 -3.66 19.79 -32.23
N LYS A 196 -4.11 18.56 -32.52
CA LYS A 196 -5.25 18.33 -33.41
C LYS A 196 -6.42 17.81 -32.60
N GLY A 197 -7.03 18.71 -31.81
CA GLY A 197 -8.30 18.43 -31.16
C GLY A 197 -9.37 18.14 -32.21
N LYS A 198 -9.60 16.87 -32.54
CA LYS A 198 -10.88 16.45 -33.13
C LYS A 198 -11.83 16.19 -31.97
N ALA A 199 -12.46 17.26 -31.48
CA ALA A 199 -13.70 17.12 -30.74
C ALA A 199 -14.74 16.50 -31.70
N LYS A 200 -14.95 15.18 -31.60
CA LYS A 200 -16.20 14.59 -32.10
C LYS A 200 -17.25 14.82 -31.02
N ALA A 201 -17.88 15.99 -31.05
CA ALA A 201 -19.17 16.16 -30.42
C ALA A 201 -20.16 15.24 -31.14
N GLN A 202 -20.78 14.36 -30.38
CA GLN A 202 -21.80 13.44 -30.84
C GLN A 202 -23.12 14.22 -30.85
N GLU A 203 -23.55 14.65 -32.04
CA GLU A 203 -24.88 15.24 -32.27
C GLU A 203 -25.98 14.22 -31.97
N ASN A 204 -27.03 14.69 -31.27
CA ASN A 204 -28.42 14.21 -31.14
C ASN A 204 -28.92 14.60 -29.72
N VAL A 205 -30.00 15.36 -29.45
CA VAL A 205 -31.25 15.69 -30.18
C VAL A 205 -31.90 16.98 -29.57
N GLU A 206 -32.50 17.78 -30.47
CA GLU A 206 -33.65 18.74 -30.43
C GLU A 206 -33.97 19.75 -29.31
N ASP A 207 -34.22 20.97 -29.83
CA ASP A 207 -35.24 21.99 -29.52
C ASP A 207 -35.33 22.69 -28.16
N GLY A 208 -35.07 24.01 -28.21
CA GLY A 208 -35.84 24.98 -27.44
C GLY A 208 -35.04 26.13 -26.83
N MET A 209 -35.19 27.30 -27.46
CA MET A 209 -35.21 28.65 -26.85
C MET A 209 -33.91 29.51 -26.80
N ASP A 210 -34.02 30.61 -27.55
CA ASP A 210 -33.57 32.00 -27.33
C ASP A 210 -32.09 32.40 -27.57
N ASP A 211 -31.91 33.04 -28.73
CA ASP A 211 -30.74 33.82 -29.15
C ASP A 211 -30.72 35.16 -28.39
N THR A 212 -30.02 35.30 -27.26
CA THR A 212 -29.63 36.65 -26.78
C THR A 212 -28.49 36.76 -25.74
N GLU A 213 -27.58 35.79 -25.57
CA GLU A 213 -26.45 35.96 -24.61
C GLU A 213 -25.08 35.44 -25.09
N VAL A 214 -24.78 35.52 -26.39
CA VAL A 214 -23.51 34.98 -26.94
C VAL A 214 -22.33 35.98 -26.90
N GLU A 215 -22.49 37.22 -26.43
CA GLU A 215 -21.43 38.25 -26.57
C GLU A 215 -20.68 38.68 -25.30
N GLN A 216 -20.83 38.04 -24.13
CA GLN A 216 -20.11 38.48 -22.91
C GLN A 216 -19.36 37.40 -22.14
N MET A 217 -18.78 36.40 -22.82
CA MET A 217 -17.84 35.44 -22.19
C MET A 217 -16.63 35.07 -23.05
N GLN A 218 -16.21 35.91 -23.99
CA GLN A 218 -14.97 35.72 -24.75
C GLN A 218 -13.82 36.66 -24.35
N GLY A 219 -13.96 37.40 -23.24
CA GLY A 219 -13.01 38.46 -22.88
C GLY A 219 -11.80 38.07 -22.01
N GLU A 220 -11.83 36.98 -21.24
CA GLU A 220 -10.84 36.79 -20.15
C GLU A 220 -10.40 35.34 -19.91
N ALA A 221 -10.10 34.58 -20.97
CA ALA A 221 -9.55 33.22 -20.81
C ALA A 221 -8.44 32.82 -21.80
N GLU A 222 -7.86 33.75 -22.56
CA GLU A 222 -6.87 33.41 -23.60
C GLU A 222 -5.40 33.57 -23.18
N GLY A 223 -5.11 34.01 -21.96
CA GLY A 223 -3.72 34.22 -21.49
C GLY A 223 -3.12 33.08 -20.66
N GLU A 224 -3.89 32.45 -19.78
CA GLU A 224 -3.37 31.46 -18.81
C GLU A 224 -3.39 30.00 -19.34
N GLY A 225 -4.14 29.75 -20.41
CA GLY A 225 -4.31 28.41 -20.99
C GLY A 225 -3.04 27.89 -21.69
N ASP A 226 -2.33 28.76 -22.41
CA ASP A 226 -1.20 28.38 -23.26
C ASP A 226 0.06 28.00 -22.46
N GLU A 227 0.34 28.70 -21.36
CA GLU A 227 1.46 28.35 -20.47
C GLU A 227 1.17 27.06 -19.70
N ALA A 228 -0.07 26.89 -19.23
CA ALA A 228 -0.49 25.67 -18.56
C ALA A 228 -0.45 24.46 -19.52
N GLU A 229 -0.82 24.64 -20.79
CA GLU A 229 -0.67 23.61 -21.82
C GLU A 229 0.78 23.27 -22.13
N LYS A 230 1.66 24.28 -22.28
CA LYS A 230 3.09 24.06 -22.48
C LYS A 230 3.72 23.30 -21.31
N ALA A 231 3.44 23.71 -20.08
CA ALA A 231 3.89 23.03 -18.87
C ALA A 231 3.39 21.58 -18.81
N ARG A 232 2.13 21.33 -19.16
CA ARG A 232 1.58 19.97 -19.27
C ARG A 232 2.32 19.14 -20.33
N ARG A 233 2.61 19.70 -21.51
CA ARG A 233 3.37 19.01 -22.57
C ARG A 233 4.79 18.68 -22.13
N GLU A 234 5.47 19.57 -21.41
CA GLU A 234 6.82 19.31 -20.87
C GLU A 234 6.83 18.22 -19.80
N ILE A 235 5.86 18.25 -18.88
CA ILE A 235 5.65 17.17 -17.91
C ILE A 235 5.45 15.84 -18.64
N MET A 236 4.65 15.85 -19.71
CA MET A 236 4.43 14.69 -20.55
C MET A 236 5.71 14.27 -21.29
N GLN A 237 6.63 15.16 -21.63
CA GLN A 237 7.95 14.80 -22.17
C GLN A 237 8.95 14.33 -21.10
N GLY A 238 8.50 14.17 -19.85
CA GLY A 238 9.30 13.66 -18.75
C GLY A 238 10.21 14.70 -18.11
N ALA A 239 9.89 16.00 -18.22
CA ALA A 239 10.67 17.07 -17.58
C ALA A 239 10.88 16.82 -16.08
N ILE A 240 9.86 16.31 -15.38
CA ILE A 240 9.95 15.91 -13.95
C ILE A 240 10.98 14.80 -13.75
N VAL A 241 10.99 13.77 -14.60
CA VAL A 241 11.93 12.65 -14.47
C VAL A 241 13.37 13.14 -14.72
N LYS A 242 13.58 13.98 -15.73
CA LYS A 242 14.88 14.58 -16.04
C LYS A 242 15.41 15.44 -14.89
N SER A 243 14.56 16.26 -14.27
CA SER A 243 14.96 17.09 -13.13
C SER A 243 15.32 16.25 -11.91
N VAL A 244 14.57 15.19 -11.64
CA VAL A 244 14.87 14.24 -10.56
C VAL A 244 16.21 13.54 -10.77
N ILE A 245 16.51 13.08 -11.98
CA ILE A 245 17.81 12.46 -12.31
C ILE A 245 18.95 13.46 -12.15
N SER A 246 18.79 14.70 -12.64
CA SER A 246 19.78 15.76 -12.44
C SER A 246 20.06 16.04 -10.95
N ASN A 247 19.00 16.08 -10.14
CA ASN A 247 19.14 16.25 -8.69
C ASN A 247 19.81 15.05 -8.02
N ALA A 248 19.53 13.83 -8.46
CA ALA A 248 20.18 12.62 -7.95
C ALA A 248 21.68 12.64 -8.23
N VAL A 249 22.11 13.03 -9.44
CA VAL A 249 23.53 13.16 -9.80
C VAL A 249 24.23 14.24 -8.98
N LYS A 250 23.56 15.37 -8.72
CA LYS A 250 24.09 16.42 -7.84
C LYS A 250 24.22 15.95 -6.39
N ALA A 251 23.29 15.14 -5.90
CA ALA A 251 23.35 14.59 -4.55
C ALA A 251 24.52 13.61 -4.38
N ASP A 252 24.82 12.81 -5.41
CA ASP A 252 25.93 11.83 -5.42
C ASP A 252 27.33 12.48 -5.59
N THR A 253 27.38 13.72 -6.07
CA THR A 253 28.64 14.47 -6.30
C THR A 253 28.96 15.48 -5.20
N ALA A 254 28.12 15.57 -4.16
CA ALA A 254 28.27 16.52 -3.05
C ALA A 254 29.04 15.95 -1.85
N ASP A 255 29.45 14.67 -1.90
CA ASP A 255 30.36 13.99 -0.97
C ASP A 255 31.77 13.85 -1.57
#